data_AF-A0A2D5J2K5-F1
#
_entry.id   AF-A0A2D5J2K5-F1
#
_cell.length_a   1.000
_cell.length_b   1.000
_cell.length_c   1.000
_cell.angle_alpha   90.00
_cell.angle_beta   90.00
_cell.angle_gamma   90.00
#
_symmetry.space_group_name_H-M   'P 1'
#
loop_
_entity.id
_entity.type
_entity.pdbx_description
1 polymer ?
#
loop_
_entity_poly.entity_id
_entity_poly.type
_entity_poly.pdbx_seq_one_letter_code
_entity_poly.pdbx_strand_id
1 'polypeptide(L)'
;MTTLPDRTDRKLGLVIDLDTCVGCHACVIACKGWNTENYGAPLSDQDPYGAAPSGTFLNRVHSYEVRPDTGAAQLFHFPKSCLHCDQAPCVTVCPTGASYKRVEDGIVLVNEDACIGCGLCAWACPYGAREMDQAAGVMKKCTLCVDRIYNDHLPEEDRVPACVRTCPAGARHFGDLGDPDSAVSLLVADRGGIDLMPEPGTAPVNKYLPPRPRDRMEGEIDVLAPYLAPLADEPQGFLAWLDRALEKL
;
A
#
# COMPACT_ATOMS: atom_id res chain seq x y z
N MET A 1 -9.44 -0.32 -31.45
CA MET A 1 -8.69 0.05 -30.23
C MET A 1 -9.60 0.94 -29.41
N THR A 2 -9.77 0.66 -28.12
CA THR A 2 -10.64 1.44 -27.23
C THR A 2 -10.06 2.80 -26.88
N THR A 3 -10.92 3.77 -26.58
CA THR A 3 -10.53 5.14 -26.22
C THR A 3 -10.74 5.37 -24.73
N LEU A 4 -9.96 6.30 -24.18
CA LEU A 4 -10.19 6.84 -22.84
C LEU A 4 -11.29 7.90 -22.91
N PRO A 5 -12.06 8.11 -21.83
CA PRO A 5 -12.96 9.25 -21.75
C PRO A 5 -12.16 10.56 -21.66
N ASP A 6 -12.69 11.63 -22.24
CA ASP A 6 -12.05 12.95 -22.23
C ASP A 6 -11.93 13.54 -20.81
N ARG A 7 -12.90 13.21 -19.95
CA ARG A 7 -12.95 13.63 -18.54
C ARG A 7 -13.58 12.55 -17.67
N THR A 8 -13.30 12.62 -16.38
CA THR A 8 -14.01 11.85 -15.35
C THR A 8 -14.60 12.82 -14.33
N ASP A 9 -15.75 12.49 -13.74
CA ASP A 9 -16.42 13.36 -12.78
C ASP A 9 -15.73 13.32 -11.40
N ARG A 10 -15.20 12.15 -11.02
CA ARG A 10 -14.36 11.94 -9.84
C ARG A 10 -13.08 11.20 -10.21
N LYS A 11 -12.09 11.20 -9.31
CA LYS A 11 -10.85 10.44 -9.45
C LYS A 11 -10.60 9.62 -8.19
N LEU A 12 -11.32 8.51 -8.07
CA LEU A 12 -11.14 7.61 -6.94
C LEU A 12 -9.78 6.90 -7.01
N GLY A 13 -9.06 6.93 -5.90
CA GLY A 13 -7.73 6.33 -5.82
C GLY A 13 -7.30 5.97 -4.41
N LEU A 14 -6.13 5.34 -4.34
CA LEU A 14 -5.45 5.02 -3.10
C LEU A 14 -4.31 6.01 -2.83
N VAL A 15 -4.13 6.37 -1.57
CA VAL A 15 -2.90 6.97 -1.06
C VAL A 15 -2.20 5.93 -0.21
N ILE A 16 -0.95 5.60 -0.55
CA ILE A 16 -0.19 4.52 0.08
C ILE A 16 0.98 5.14 0.83
N ASP A 17 0.91 5.10 2.16
CA ASP A 17 1.97 5.60 3.03
C ASP A 17 3.07 4.55 3.20
N LEU A 18 4.23 4.83 2.62
CA LEU A 18 5.39 3.95 2.67
C LEU A 18 6.15 4.06 4.00
N ASP A 19 5.88 5.11 4.78
CA ASP A 19 6.48 5.32 6.09
C ASP A 19 5.89 4.36 7.14
N THR A 20 4.58 4.16 7.10
CA THR A 20 3.85 3.36 8.08
C THR A 20 3.63 1.91 7.63
N CYS A 21 3.90 1.58 6.37
CA CYS A 21 3.77 0.21 5.89
C CYS A 21 4.80 -0.73 6.54
N VAL A 22 4.31 -1.64 7.39
CA VAL A 22 5.15 -2.65 8.08
C VAL A 22 5.27 -3.99 7.33
N GLY A 23 4.81 -4.06 6.08
CA GLY A 23 4.93 -5.29 5.30
C GLY A 23 4.14 -6.49 5.82
N CYS A 24 3.04 -6.29 6.57
CA CYS A 24 2.27 -7.39 7.17
C CYS A 24 1.49 -8.28 6.19
N HIS A 25 1.42 -7.92 4.90
CA HIS A 25 0.64 -8.62 3.86
C HIS A 25 -0.87 -8.77 4.10
N ALA A 26 -1.46 -8.20 5.16
CA ALA A 26 -2.91 -8.24 5.40
C ALA A 26 -3.71 -7.68 4.21
N CYS A 27 -3.21 -6.59 3.61
CA CYS A 27 -3.82 -5.99 2.42
C CYS A 27 -3.84 -6.92 1.21
N VAL A 28 -2.91 -7.87 1.10
CA VAL A 28 -2.84 -8.85 0.00
C VAL A 28 -3.90 -9.92 0.18
N ILE A 29 -3.96 -10.51 1.37
CA ILE A 29 -4.92 -11.58 1.68
C ILE A 29 -6.36 -11.07 1.65
N ALA A 30 -6.64 -9.91 2.26
CA ALA A 30 -7.98 -9.34 2.23
C ALA A 30 -8.44 -8.97 0.82
N CYS A 31 -7.52 -8.48 -0.03
CA CYS A 31 -7.83 -8.19 -1.43
C CYS A 31 -8.19 -9.47 -2.17
N LYS A 32 -7.42 -10.56 -1.96
CA LYS A 32 -7.71 -11.85 -2.57
C LYS A 32 -9.05 -12.40 -2.11
N GLY A 33 -9.27 -12.52 -0.80
CA GLY A 33 -10.53 -13.05 -0.25
C GLY A 33 -11.76 -12.29 -0.79
N TRP A 34 -11.75 -10.96 -0.70
CA TRP A 34 -12.88 -10.16 -1.16
C TRP A 34 -13.17 -10.34 -2.67
N ASN A 35 -12.14 -10.28 -3.51
CA ASN A 35 -12.32 -10.36 -4.97
C ASN A 35 -12.49 -11.80 -5.49
N THR A 36 -12.17 -12.82 -4.69
CA THR A 36 -12.50 -14.22 -5.01
C THR A 36 -13.99 -14.50 -4.82
N GLU A 37 -14.63 -13.83 -3.86
CA GLU A 37 -16.01 -14.13 -3.45
C GLU A 37 -17.08 -13.23 -4.10
N ASN A 38 -16.73 -12.00 -4.49
CA ASN A 38 -17.74 -10.97 -4.78
C ASN A 38 -17.75 -10.45 -6.24
N TYR A 39 -16.62 -10.44 -6.95
CA TYR A 39 -16.52 -9.78 -8.25
C TYR A 39 -15.86 -10.65 -9.33
N GLY A 40 -16.66 -11.03 -10.33
CA GLY A 40 -16.20 -11.77 -11.51
C GLY A 40 -15.78 -13.21 -11.21
N ALA A 41 -14.97 -13.80 -12.09
CA ALA A 41 -14.41 -15.12 -11.87
C ALA A 41 -13.48 -15.13 -10.63
N PRO A 42 -13.49 -16.19 -9.82
CA PRO A 42 -12.60 -16.31 -8.66
C PRO A 42 -11.13 -16.11 -9.02
N LEU A 43 -10.34 -15.56 -8.10
CA LEU A 43 -8.88 -15.50 -8.26
C LEU A 43 -8.30 -16.88 -7.97
N SER A 44 -7.79 -17.53 -9.01
CA SER A 44 -7.33 -18.91 -8.96
C SER A 44 -6.01 -19.08 -8.20
N ASP A 45 -5.88 -20.24 -7.57
CA ASP A 45 -4.62 -20.79 -7.07
C ASP A 45 -4.23 -21.97 -7.94
N GLN A 46 -3.02 -21.95 -8.50
CA GLN A 46 -2.53 -22.97 -9.41
C GLN A 46 -1.74 -24.04 -8.67
N ASP A 47 -0.90 -23.62 -7.72
CA ASP A 47 -0.13 -24.51 -6.86
C ASP A 47 -0.09 -23.97 -5.42
N PRO A 48 -1.20 -23.94 -4.67
CA PRO A 48 -1.24 -23.29 -3.36
C PRO A 48 -0.36 -23.97 -2.29
N TYR A 49 -0.07 -25.26 -2.46
CA TYR A 49 0.61 -26.09 -1.44
C TYR A 49 1.93 -26.73 -1.93
N GLY A 50 2.35 -26.46 -3.17
CA GLY A 50 3.59 -26.98 -3.71
C GLY A 50 4.83 -26.16 -3.32
N ALA A 51 5.97 -26.56 -3.89
CA ALA A 51 7.27 -25.98 -3.56
C ALA A 51 7.44 -24.53 -4.04
N ALA A 52 6.63 -24.09 -5.02
CA ALA A 52 6.63 -22.74 -5.54
C ALA A 52 5.19 -22.20 -5.63
N PRO A 53 4.62 -21.73 -4.50
CA PRO A 53 3.22 -21.36 -4.46
C PRO A 53 2.86 -20.31 -5.50
N SER A 54 1.80 -20.57 -6.26
CA SER A 54 1.38 -19.68 -7.35
C SER A 54 -0.14 -19.53 -7.42
N GLY A 55 -0.56 -18.32 -7.75
CA GLY A 55 -1.96 -17.93 -7.87
C GLY A 55 -2.07 -16.47 -8.30
N THR A 56 -3.30 -16.02 -8.53
CA THR A 56 -3.60 -14.66 -8.97
C THR A 56 -3.79 -13.73 -7.77
N PHE A 57 -3.11 -12.57 -7.79
CA PHE A 57 -3.11 -11.57 -6.73
C PHE A 57 -3.18 -10.15 -7.30
N LEU A 58 -4.24 -9.42 -6.96
CA LEU A 58 -4.48 -8.07 -7.50
C LEU A 58 -3.57 -6.99 -6.90
N ASN A 59 -2.90 -7.30 -5.80
CA ASN A 59 -1.89 -6.48 -5.17
C ASN A 59 -0.79 -7.37 -4.54
N ARG A 60 0.40 -6.80 -4.38
CA ARG A 60 1.56 -7.43 -3.73
C ARG A 60 2.26 -6.43 -2.84
N VAL A 61 3.01 -6.91 -1.86
CA VAL A 61 3.94 -6.08 -1.08
C VAL A 61 5.33 -6.60 -1.35
N HIS A 62 6.19 -5.75 -1.88
CA HIS A 62 7.60 -6.06 -2.08
C HIS A 62 8.42 -5.43 -0.97
N SER A 63 9.36 -6.19 -0.41
CA SER A 63 10.25 -5.70 0.63
C SER A 63 11.62 -5.49 0.02
N TYR A 64 12.21 -4.34 0.30
CA TYR A 64 13.53 -3.95 -0.18
C TYR A 64 14.40 -3.56 1.00
N GLU A 65 15.65 -4.01 1.00
CA GLU A 65 16.68 -3.45 1.87
C GLU A 65 17.32 -2.28 1.13
N VAL A 66 17.34 -1.12 1.77
CA VAL A 66 17.97 0.09 1.25
C VAL A 66 18.99 0.56 2.28
N ARG A 67 20.21 0.85 1.82
CA ARG A 67 21.21 1.54 2.62
C ARG A 67 21.30 2.98 2.12
N PRO A 68 20.76 3.97 2.86
CA PRO A 68 20.97 5.37 2.52
C PRO A 68 22.47 5.72 2.57
N ASP A 69 22.87 6.73 1.81
CA ASP A 69 24.26 7.24 1.84
C ASP A 69 24.69 7.64 3.25
N THR A 70 23.73 8.12 4.05
CA THR A 70 23.91 8.49 5.45
C THR A 70 22.99 7.67 6.35
N GLY A 71 23.50 6.64 7.01
CA GLY A 71 22.77 5.90 8.05
C GLY A 71 22.91 4.38 7.96
N ALA A 72 22.17 3.68 8.83
CA ALA A 72 22.07 2.23 8.81
C ALA A 72 21.19 1.74 7.64
N ALA A 73 21.36 0.47 7.27
CA ALA A 73 20.44 -0.19 6.34
C ALA A 73 19.02 -0.21 6.94
N GLN A 74 18.03 -0.07 6.07
CA GLN A 74 16.62 0.03 6.42
C GLN A 74 15.82 -0.93 5.55
N LEU A 75 14.79 -1.54 6.15
CA LEU A 75 13.79 -2.30 5.42
C LEU A 75 12.65 -1.35 5.01
N PHE A 76 12.32 -1.40 3.72
CA PHE A 76 11.27 -0.61 3.09
C PHE A 76 10.26 -1.55 2.42
N HIS A 77 8.97 -1.32 2.65
CA HIS A 77 7.90 -2.12 2.08
C HIS A 77 7.13 -1.31 1.04
N PHE A 78 6.94 -1.90 -0.13
CA PHE A 78 6.34 -1.27 -1.29
C PHE A 78 5.08 -2.04 -1.73
N PRO A 79 3.90 -1.66 -1.24
CA PRO A 79 2.64 -2.20 -1.71
C PRO A 79 2.36 -1.74 -3.15
N LYS A 80 2.31 -2.67 -4.09
CA LYS A 80 1.94 -2.44 -5.49
C LYS A 80 0.55 -2.98 -5.78
N SER A 81 -0.25 -2.17 -6.47
CA SER A 81 -1.55 -2.54 -7.05
C SER A 81 -1.75 -1.73 -8.34
N CYS A 82 -2.87 -1.94 -9.04
CA CYS A 82 -3.24 -1.05 -10.15
C CYS A 82 -3.36 0.39 -9.64
N LEU A 83 -2.86 1.35 -10.42
CA LEU A 83 -2.86 2.77 -10.08
C LEU A 83 -4.01 3.57 -10.70
N HIS A 84 -4.91 2.88 -11.43
CA HIS A 84 -6.10 3.47 -12.08
C HIS A 84 -5.79 4.74 -12.87
N CYS A 85 -4.70 4.69 -13.64
CA CYS A 85 -4.08 5.82 -14.33
C CYS A 85 -5.07 6.69 -15.13
N ASP A 86 -4.80 7.99 -15.17
CA ASP A 86 -5.57 8.91 -16.03
C ASP A 86 -5.33 8.62 -17.50
N GLN A 87 -4.06 8.47 -17.88
CA GLN A 87 -3.62 7.95 -19.16
C GLN A 87 -3.33 6.46 -19.00
N ALA A 88 -4.37 5.63 -19.14
CA ALA A 88 -4.26 4.18 -18.97
C ALA A 88 -3.97 3.46 -20.30
N PRO A 89 -2.69 3.17 -20.64
CA PRO A 89 -2.35 2.49 -21.89
C PRO A 89 -2.97 1.08 -21.97
N CYS A 90 -3.19 0.44 -20.83
CA CYS A 90 -3.85 -0.87 -20.74
C CYS A 90 -5.30 -0.86 -21.26
N VAL A 91 -5.97 0.30 -21.27
CA VAL A 91 -7.29 0.49 -21.89
C VAL A 91 -7.15 0.60 -23.39
N THR A 92 -6.25 1.45 -23.90
CA THR A 92 -6.19 1.78 -25.33
C THR A 92 -5.66 0.64 -26.19
N VAL A 93 -4.81 -0.23 -25.63
CA VAL A 93 -4.29 -1.42 -26.34
C VAL A 93 -5.28 -2.60 -26.38
N CYS A 94 -6.43 -2.51 -25.70
CA CYS A 94 -7.37 -3.63 -25.63
C CYS A 94 -8.11 -3.80 -26.99
N PRO A 95 -7.97 -4.96 -27.66
CA PRO A 95 -8.57 -5.14 -28.99
C PRO A 95 -10.09 -5.37 -28.93
N THR A 96 -10.59 -5.99 -27.86
CA THR A 96 -12.02 -6.31 -27.68
C THR A 96 -12.80 -5.23 -26.95
N GLY A 97 -12.09 -4.25 -26.38
CA GLY A 97 -12.68 -3.26 -25.49
C GLY A 97 -13.08 -3.77 -24.10
N ALA A 98 -12.61 -4.97 -23.71
CA ALA A 98 -12.76 -5.47 -22.36
C ALA A 98 -12.18 -4.53 -21.30
N SER A 99 -11.10 -3.81 -21.61
CA SER A 99 -10.52 -2.83 -20.69
C SER A 99 -11.11 -1.46 -20.94
N TYR A 100 -11.64 -0.83 -19.89
CA TYR A 100 -12.29 0.46 -19.99
C TYR A 100 -12.04 1.30 -18.73
N LYS A 101 -12.25 2.61 -18.82
CA LYS A 101 -12.22 3.54 -17.70
C LYS A 101 -13.61 4.12 -17.50
N ARG A 102 -14.09 4.08 -16.26
CA ARG A 102 -15.40 4.63 -15.86
C ARG A 102 -15.34 6.16 -15.86
N VAL A 103 -16.42 6.80 -16.32
CA VAL A 103 -16.51 8.26 -16.43
C VAL A 103 -16.83 8.86 -15.06
N GLU A 104 -17.72 8.20 -14.32
CA GLU A 104 -18.24 8.67 -13.04
C GLU A 104 -17.18 8.74 -11.94
N ASP A 105 -16.19 7.84 -11.95
CA ASP A 105 -15.23 7.68 -10.85
C ASP A 105 -13.77 7.46 -11.24
N GLY A 106 -13.49 7.36 -12.53
CA GLY A 106 -12.14 7.15 -13.05
C GLY A 106 -11.56 5.76 -12.82
N ILE A 107 -12.32 4.82 -12.26
CA ILE A 107 -11.84 3.46 -12.01
C ILE A 107 -11.67 2.75 -13.36
N VAL A 108 -10.42 2.40 -13.68
CA VAL A 108 -10.11 1.47 -14.77
C VAL A 108 -10.61 0.08 -14.38
N LEU A 109 -11.30 -0.63 -15.26
CA LEU A 109 -11.85 -1.99 -15.07
C LEU A 109 -11.55 -2.93 -16.23
N VAL A 110 -11.86 -4.21 -16.04
CA VAL A 110 -11.88 -5.23 -17.08
C VAL A 110 -13.25 -5.89 -17.05
N ASN A 111 -13.94 -5.91 -18.19
CA ASN A 111 -15.09 -6.78 -18.43
C ASN A 111 -14.55 -8.16 -18.79
N GLU A 112 -14.83 -9.14 -17.95
CA GLU A 112 -14.28 -10.49 -18.07
C GLU A 112 -14.91 -11.28 -19.20
N ASP A 113 -16.21 -11.08 -19.47
CA ASP A 113 -16.93 -11.76 -20.56
C ASP A 113 -16.41 -11.34 -21.94
N ALA A 114 -15.93 -10.10 -22.06
CA ALA A 114 -15.32 -9.58 -23.30
C ALA A 114 -13.80 -9.83 -23.38
N CYS A 115 -13.18 -10.35 -22.30
CA CYS A 115 -11.74 -10.54 -22.24
C CYS A 115 -11.34 -11.85 -22.92
N ILE A 116 -10.46 -11.76 -23.92
CA ILE A 116 -9.97 -12.94 -24.66
C ILE A 116 -8.59 -13.42 -24.19
N GLY A 117 -8.10 -12.97 -23.04
CA GLY A 117 -6.82 -13.43 -22.50
C GLY A 117 -5.57 -13.08 -23.33
N CYS A 118 -5.62 -12.07 -24.22
CA CYS A 118 -4.49 -11.78 -25.13
C CYS A 118 -3.22 -11.20 -24.47
N GLY A 119 -3.27 -10.76 -23.20
CA GLY A 119 -2.11 -10.26 -22.47
C GLY A 119 -1.56 -8.87 -22.86
N LEU A 120 -2.03 -8.25 -23.95
CA LEU A 120 -1.54 -6.94 -24.42
C LEU A 120 -1.61 -5.85 -23.34
N CYS A 121 -2.69 -5.85 -22.55
CA CYS A 121 -2.86 -4.89 -21.46
C CYS A 121 -1.86 -5.07 -20.31
N ALA A 122 -1.32 -6.28 -20.10
CA ALA A 122 -0.24 -6.52 -19.14
C ALA A 122 1.08 -6.01 -19.68
N TRP A 123 1.36 -6.28 -20.96
CA TRP A 123 2.57 -5.77 -21.62
C TRP A 123 2.62 -4.24 -21.65
N ALA A 124 1.48 -3.59 -21.86
CA ALA A 124 1.38 -2.13 -21.87
C ALA A 124 1.39 -1.49 -20.47
N CYS A 125 1.24 -2.26 -19.38
CA CYS A 125 1.19 -1.71 -18.03
C CYS A 125 2.61 -1.57 -17.46
N PRO A 126 3.14 -0.35 -17.26
CA PRO A 126 4.51 -0.18 -16.77
C PRO A 126 4.69 -0.65 -15.31
N TYR A 127 3.59 -0.86 -14.60
CA TYR A 127 3.58 -1.25 -13.19
C TYR A 127 3.50 -2.76 -12.96
N GLY A 128 3.28 -3.56 -14.03
CA GLY A 128 3.02 -4.99 -13.90
C GLY A 128 1.77 -5.31 -13.07
N ALA A 129 0.78 -4.41 -13.07
CA ALA A 129 -0.40 -4.49 -12.19
C ALA A 129 -1.59 -5.27 -12.80
N ARG A 130 -1.35 -5.97 -13.91
CA ARG A 130 -2.35 -6.76 -14.64
C ARG A 130 -1.84 -8.20 -14.66
N GLU A 131 -2.65 -9.13 -14.17
CA GLU A 131 -2.31 -10.56 -14.14
C GLU A 131 -3.29 -11.38 -14.95
N MET A 132 -2.79 -12.42 -15.61
CA MET A 132 -3.67 -13.45 -16.17
C MET A 132 -4.16 -14.33 -15.02
N ASP A 133 -5.46 -14.53 -14.93
CA ASP A 133 -5.99 -15.69 -14.21
C ASP A 133 -5.94 -16.90 -15.14
N GLN A 134 -5.13 -17.90 -14.78
CA GLN A 134 -4.86 -19.05 -15.65
C GLN A 134 -6.06 -19.99 -15.76
N ALA A 135 -6.90 -20.07 -14.72
CA ALA A 135 -8.08 -20.92 -14.73
C ALA A 135 -9.21 -20.30 -15.56
N ALA A 136 -9.45 -19.00 -15.39
CA ALA A 136 -10.49 -18.28 -16.10
C ALA A 136 -10.06 -17.85 -17.52
N GLY A 137 -8.76 -17.78 -17.80
CA GLY A 137 -8.23 -17.34 -19.10
C GLY A 137 -8.43 -15.85 -19.39
N VAL A 138 -8.62 -15.04 -18.34
CA VAL A 138 -8.92 -13.60 -18.46
C VAL A 138 -7.94 -12.75 -17.64
N MET A 139 -7.76 -11.50 -18.08
CA MET A 139 -6.91 -10.55 -17.38
C MET A 139 -7.61 -9.94 -16.18
N LYS A 140 -6.99 -10.05 -15.01
CA LYS A 140 -7.41 -9.51 -13.72
C LYS A 140 -6.52 -8.33 -13.30
N LYS A 141 -7.06 -7.48 -12.42
CA LYS A 141 -6.33 -6.41 -11.74
C LYS A 141 -7.17 -5.84 -10.59
N CYS A 142 -6.54 -5.06 -9.72
CA CYS A 142 -7.27 -4.31 -8.68
C CYS A 142 -8.46 -3.55 -9.29
N THR A 143 -9.63 -3.75 -8.73
CA THR A 143 -10.91 -3.14 -9.14
C THR A 143 -11.24 -1.88 -8.32
N LEU A 144 -10.31 -1.48 -7.44
CA LEU A 144 -10.56 -0.52 -6.36
C LEU A 144 -11.75 -0.96 -5.46
N CYS A 145 -12.04 -2.26 -5.43
CA CYS A 145 -13.22 -2.84 -4.78
C CYS A 145 -14.51 -2.07 -5.14
N VAL A 146 -14.70 -1.80 -6.44
CA VAL A 146 -15.87 -1.04 -6.95
C VAL A 146 -17.21 -1.61 -6.44
N ASP A 147 -17.28 -2.93 -6.30
CA ASP A 147 -18.40 -3.69 -5.76
C ASP A 147 -18.61 -3.47 -4.25
N ARG A 148 -17.57 -3.08 -3.52
CA ARG A 148 -17.59 -2.80 -2.08
C ARG A 148 -17.93 -1.35 -1.76
N ILE A 149 -17.32 -0.42 -2.48
CA ILE A 149 -17.44 1.03 -2.20
C ILE A 149 -18.85 1.57 -2.48
N TYR A 150 -19.61 0.89 -3.34
CA TYR A 150 -21.00 1.22 -3.66
C TYR A 150 -22.00 0.22 -3.05
N ASN A 151 -21.58 -0.66 -2.13
CA ASN A 151 -22.46 -1.64 -1.54
C ASN A 151 -23.29 -1.05 -0.40
N ASP A 152 -24.58 -0.80 -0.67
CA ASP A 152 -25.50 -0.25 0.33
C ASP A 152 -25.84 -1.19 1.49
N HIS A 153 -25.49 -2.48 1.38
CA HIS A 153 -25.63 -3.45 2.46
C HIS A 153 -24.49 -3.40 3.48
N LEU A 154 -23.43 -2.63 3.21
CA LEU A 154 -22.36 -2.38 4.17
C LEU A 154 -22.61 -1.07 4.94
N PRO A 155 -22.20 -1.00 6.22
CA PRO A 155 -22.09 0.27 6.94
C PRO A 155 -21.22 1.26 6.15
N GLU A 156 -21.55 2.55 6.20
CA GLU A 156 -20.87 3.58 5.41
C GLU A 156 -19.35 3.59 5.65
N GLU A 157 -18.93 3.41 6.91
CA GLU A 157 -17.53 3.32 7.33
C GLU A 157 -16.78 2.12 6.74
N ASP A 158 -17.50 1.08 6.30
CA ASP A 158 -16.93 -0.14 5.73
C ASP A 158 -16.90 -0.11 4.19
N ARG A 159 -17.53 0.89 3.55
CA ARG A 159 -17.59 1.11 2.09
C ARG A 159 -16.29 1.72 1.53
N VAL A 160 -15.18 1.13 1.94
CA VAL A 160 -13.83 1.42 1.44
C VAL A 160 -13.20 0.14 0.89
N PRO A 161 -12.15 0.21 0.06
CA PRO A 161 -11.50 -0.98 -0.45
C PRO A 161 -11.05 -1.94 0.65
N ALA A 162 -11.17 -3.25 0.44
CA ALA A 162 -10.81 -4.26 1.44
C ALA A 162 -9.37 -4.11 1.94
N CYS A 163 -8.46 -3.73 1.04
CA CYS A 163 -7.06 -3.48 1.37
C CYS A 163 -6.83 -2.25 2.28
N VAL A 164 -7.73 -1.27 2.26
CA VAL A 164 -7.74 -0.09 3.15
C VAL A 164 -8.32 -0.49 4.49
N ARG A 165 -9.50 -1.12 4.48
CA ARG A 165 -10.21 -1.52 5.70
C ARG A 165 -9.39 -2.44 6.61
N THR A 166 -8.62 -3.34 6.02
CA THR A 166 -7.83 -4.34 6.75
C THR A 166 -6.50 -3.79 7.29
N CYS A 167 -6.03 -2.63 6.82
CA CYS A 167 -4.66 -2.20 7.08
C CYS A 167 -4.47 -1.82 8.56
N PRO A 168 -3.73 -2.61 9.36
CA PRO A 168 -3.62 -2.33 10.80
C PRO A 168 -2.72 -1.12 11.09
N ALA A 169 -1.80 -0.80 10.18
CA ALA A 169 -0.86 0.30 10.32
C ALA A 169 -1.39 1.64 9.78
N GLY A 170 -2.59 1.66 9.19
CA GLY A 170 -3.13 2.87 8.54
C GLY A 170 -2.33 3.32 7.32
N ALA A 171 -1.60 2.41 6.66
CA ALA A 171 -0.73 2.73 5.53
C ALA A 171 -1.44 2.87 4.17
N ARG A 172 -2.75 2.61 4.11
CA ARG A 172 -3.55 2.72 2.89
C ARG A 172 -4.76 3.59 3.19
N HIS A 173 -4.95 4.62 2.38
CA HIS A 173 -6.09 5.51 2.43
C HIS A 173 -6.81 5.48 1.09
N PHE A 174 -8.09 5.84 1.08
CA PHE A 174 -8.93 5.86 -0.12
C PHE A 174 -9.82 7.09 -0.10
N GLY A 175 -10.03 7.67 -1.28
CA GLY A 175 -10.90 8.82 -1.46
C GLY A 175 -10.82 9.38 -2.87
N ASP A 176 -11.38 10.57 -3.03
CA ASP A 176 -11.43 11.28 -4.31
C ASP A 176 -10.25 12.24 -4.45
N LEU A 177 -9.31 11.90 -5.32
CA LEU A 177 -8.15 12.75 -5.65
C LEU A 177 -8.47 13.81 -6.71
N GLY A 178 -9.71 13.86 -7.19
CA GLY A 178 -10.21 14.94 -8.03
C GLY A 178 -10.73 16.13 -7.22
N ASP A 179 -11.07 15.90 -5.95
CA ASP A 179 -11.49 16.92 -5.00
C ASP A 179 -10.28 17.38 -4.16
N PRO A 180 -9.82 18.65 -4.30
CA PRO A 180 -8.67 19.16 -3.55
C PRO A 180 -8.90 19.23 -2.03
N ASP A 181 -10.16 19.27 -1.59
CA ASP A 181 -10.52 19.38 -0.17
C ASP A 181 -10.77 18.01 0.48
N SER A 182 -10.66 16.92 -0.29
CA SER A 182 -10.82 15.57 0.25
C SER A 182 -9.68 15.21 1.20
N ALA A 183 -9.97 14.34 2.18
CA ALA A 183 -8.97 13.91 3.17
C ALA A 183 -7.70 13.32 2.54
N VAL A 184 -7.83 12.62 1.41
CA VAL A 184 -6.68 12.04 0.69
C VAL A 184 -5.88 13.09 -0.09
N SER A 185 -6.55 14.09 -0.69
CA SER A 185 -5.88 15.19 -1.38
C SER A 185 -5.10 16.06 -0.40
N LEU A 186 -5.69 16.39 0.73
CA LEU A 186 -5.02 17.12 1.82
C LEU A 186 -3.82 16.33 2.36
N LEU A 187 -3.97 15.03 2.58
CA LEU A 187 -2.87 14.17 3.02
C LEU A 187 -1.72 14.11 2.01
N VAL A 188 -2.02 14.01 0.71
CA VAL A 188 -1.00 14.02 -0.35
C VAL A 188 -0.27 15.36 -0.38
N ALA A 189 -0.99 16.48 -0.27
CA ALA A 189 -0.38 17.81 -0.25
C ALA A 189 0.52 18.00 0.99
N ASP A 190 0.06 17.60 2.17
CA ASP A 190 0.79 17.72 3.44
C ASP A 190 2.07 16.86 3.46
N ARG A 191 1.97 15.61 3.01
CA ARG A 191 3.07 14.63 3.07
C ARG A 191 3.96 14.61 1.83
N GLY A 192 3.73 15.49 0.86
CA GLY A 192 4.48 15.55 -0.40
C GLY A 192 4.35 14.27 -1.22
N GLY A 193 3.12 13.77 -1.39
CA GLY A 193 2.85 12.55 -2.13
C GLY A 193 3.28 12.62 -3.60
N ILE A 194 3.73 11.48 -4.13
CA ILE A 194 4.38 11.37 -5.43
C ILE A 194 3.68 10.36 -6.35
N ASP A 195 3.89 10.56 -7.65
CA ASP A 195 3.51 9.62 -8.69
C ASP A 195 4.58 8.53 -8.82
N LEU A 196 4.13 7.28 -8.94
CA LEU A 196 5.04 6.18 -9.24
C LEU A 196 5.40 6.18 -10.72
N MET A 197 6.71 6.27 -11.01
CA MET A 197 7.26 6.27 -12.37
C MET A 197 6.54 7.27 -13.27
N PRO A 198 6.80 8.58 -13.12
CA PRO A 198 6.16 9.61 -13.93
C PRO A 198 6.62 9.61 -15.39
N GLU A 199 7.78 9.03 -15.70
CA GLU A 199 8.44 9.06 -17.01
C GLU A 199 7.57 8.52 -18.17
N PRO A 200 6.77 7.45 -18.00
CA PRO A 200 5.89 6.93 -19.04
C PRO A 200 4.63 7.77 -19.31
N GLY A 201 4.40 8.87 -18.57
CA GLY A 201 3.29 9.80 -18.83
C GLY A 201 1.88 9.22 -18.56
N THR A 202 1.77 8.19 -17.74
CA THR A 202 0.49 7.53 -17.42
C THR A 202 -0.41 8.35 -16.49
N ALA A 203 0.12 9.36 -15.79
CA ALA A 203 -0.57 10.13 -14.76
C ALA A 203 -1.36 9.23 -13.77
N PRO A 204 -0.65 8.47 -12.89
CA PRO A 204 -1.29 7.64 -11.87
C PRO A 204 -2.26 8.43 -10.99
N VAL A 205 -3.46 7.89 -10.76
CA VAL A 205 -4.38 8.48 -9.79
C VAL A 205 -3.88 8.16 -8.40
N ASN A 206 -3.56 6.90 -8.11
CA ASN A 206 -2.99 6.52 -6.81
C ASN A 206 -1.66 7.23 -6.55
N LYS A 207 -1.45 7.68 -5.30
CA LYS A 207 -0.24 8.38 -4.85
C LYS A 207 0.50 7.58 -3.79
N TYR A 208 1.82 7.76 -3.73
CA TYR A 208 2.66 7.22 -2.67
C TYR A 208 3.15 8.33 -1.76
N LEU A 209 3.10 8.14 -0.45
CA LEU A 209 3.74 9.04 0.49
C LEU A 209 5.14 8.52 0.80
N PRO A 210 6.19 9.35 0.71
CA PRO A 210 7.55 8.92 0.96
C PRO A 210 7.75 8.56 2.45
N PRO A 211 8.69 7.63 2.75
CA PRO A 211 9.16 7.42 4.11
C PRO A 211 9.69 8.72 4.71
N ARG A 212 9.38 8.98 5.98
CA ARG A 212 10.00 10.09 6.70
C ARG A 212 11.40 9.67 7.13
N PRO A 213 12.34 10.63 7.30
CA PRO A 213 13.56 10.36 8.02
C PRO A 213 13.19 9.78 9.39
N ARG A 214 13.62 8.53 9.65
CA ARG A 214 13.42 7.95 10.98
C ARG A 214 14.19 8.79 11.98
N ASP A 215 13.55 9.08 13.12
CA ASP A 215 14.22 9.71 14.24
C ASP A 215 15.50 8.92 14.51
N ARG A 216 16.65 9.60 14.42
CA ARG A 216 17.89 9.02 14.92
C ARG A 216 17.71 9.01 16.43
N MET A 217 17.83 7.83 17.04
CA MET A 217 18.12 7.78 18.47
C MET A 217 19.46 8.51 18.66
N GLU A 218 19.40 9.79 19.05
CA GLU A 218 20.57 10.56 19.41
C GLU A 218 21.01 10.09 20.79
N GLY A 219 22.06 9.26 20.80
CA GLY A 219 22.64 8.68 22.01
C GLY A 219 22.25 7.21 22.24
N GLU A 220 23.06 6.53 23.06
CA GLU A 220 22.65 5.26 23.65
C GLU A 220 21.41 5.52 24.52
N ILE A 221 20.29 4.88 24.22
CA ILE A 221 19.23 4.73 25.21
C ILE A 221 19.82 3.80 26.27
N ASP A 222 20.39 4.40 27.32
CA ASP A 222 20.69 3.68 28.54
C ASP A 222 19.35 3.38 29.22
N VAL A 223 18.75 2.25 28.82
CA VAL A 223 17.50 1.73 29.36
C VAL A 223 17.59 1.50 30.88
N LEU A 224 18.82 1.42 31.41
CA LEU A 224 19.12 1.25 32.81
C LEU A 224 19.44 2.58 33.52
N ALA A 225 19.69 3.69 32.82
CA ALA A 225 20.01 4.98 33.45
C ALA A 225 19.00 5.42 34.53
N PRO A 226 17.66 5.28 34.34
CA PRO A 226 16.70 5.59 35.39
C PRO A 226 16.78 4.66 36.61
N TYR A 227 17.27 3.42 36.40
CA TYR A 227 17.40 2.38 37.42
C TYR A 227 18.79 2.33 38.06
N LEU A 228 19.79 2.97 37.43
CA LEU A 228 21.17 3.07 37.90
C LEU A 228 21.48 4.45 38.50
N ALA A 229 20.53 5.38 38.49
CA ALA A 229 20.65 6.64 39.21
C ALA A 229 20.95 6.35 40.69
N PRO A 230 22.09 6.80 41.24
CA PRO A 230 22.43 6.57 42.64
C PRO A 230 21.31 7.11 43.54
N LEU A 231 20.75 6.26 44.41
CA LEU A 231 19.74 6.68 45.40
C LEU A 231 20.33 7.62 46.47
N ALA A 232 21.65 7.65 46.60
CA ALA A 232 22.40 8.61 47.41
C ALA A 232 23.85 8.69 46.89
N ASP A 233 24.34 9.91 46.66
CA ASP A 233 25.74 10.14 46.26
C ASP A 233 26.72 10.07 47.43
N GLU A 234 26.22 10.22 48.67
CA GLU A 234 27.01 10.11 49.88
C GLU A 234 26.39 9.10 50.86
N PRO A 235 27.20 8.20 51.46
CA PRO A 235 26.72 7.31 52.51
C PRO A 235 26.24 8.16 53.69
N GLN A 236 25.06 7.84 54.22
CA GLN A 236 24.48 8.50 55.39
C GLN A 236 24.38 7.55 56.58
N GLY A 237 24.28 8.10 57.79
CA GLY A 237 24.09 7.32 59.02
C GLY A 237 25.28 6.42 59.35
N PHE A 238 25.00 5.13 59.55
CA PHE A 238 25.99 4.14 59.98
C PHE A 238 27.13 3.97 58.96
N LEU A 239 26.81 3.98 57.67
CA LEU A 239 27.81 3.83 56.60
C LEU A 239 28.75 5.04 56.54
N ALA A 240 28.21 6.25 56.68
CA ALA A 240 29.01 7.49 56.78
C ALA A 240 29.94 7.50 58.01
N TRP A 241 29.49 6.92 59.11
CA TRP A 241 30.28 6.80 60.32
C TRP A 241 31.39 5.76 60.17
N LEU A 242 31.08 4.62 59.54
CA LEU A 242 32.02 3.53 59.28
C LEU A 242 33.16 3.98 58.36
N ASP A 243 32.85 4.68 57.26
CA ASP A 243 33.87 5.18 56.33
C ASP A 243 34.82 6.16 57.03
N ARG A 244 34.28 7.10 57.82
CA ARG A 244 35.09 8.03 58.64
C ARG A 244 35.91 7.35 59.72
N ALA A 245 35.51 6.17 60.18
CA ALA A 245 36.27 5.40 61.16
C ALA A 245 37.40 4.60 60.48
N LEU A 246 37.15 4.06 59.28
CA LEU A 246 38.13 3.33 58.49
C LEU A 246 39.20 4.24 57.87
N GLU A 247 38.86 5.46 57.47
CA GLU A 247 39.84 6.45 56.98
C GLU A 247 40.86 6.90 58.04
N LYS A 248 40.59 6.63 59.32
CA LYS A 248 41.47 6.99 60.44
C LYS A 248 42.41 5.87 60.87
N LEU A 249 42.33 4.70 60.23
CA LEU A 249 43.26 3.58 60.39
C LEU A 249 44.36 3.63 59.34
#